data_AF-A0A2V5UQV7-F1
#
_entry.id   AF-A0A2V5UQV7-F1
#
_cell.length_a   1.000
_cell.length_b   1.000
_cell.length_c   1.000
_cell.angle_alpha   90.00
_cell.angle_beta   90.00
_cell.angle_gamma   90.00
#
_symmetry.space_group_name_H-M   'P 1'
#
loop_
_entity.id
_entity.type
_entity.pdbx_description
1 polymer ?
#
loop_
_entity_poly.entity_id
_entity_poly.type
_entity_poly.pdbx_seq_one_letter_code
_entity_poly.pdbx_strand_id
1 'polypeptide(L)'
;MQTFQGKVVQVRNAPITVQNVVTYDTVIGVSNPDLKLKPGMTANVAIIVAHKDNVLQIKNAALRYRPPDATPVEIRRTSTSRPGRPGGGRSGAGQEGRAERTVYVLPTGASRPRPVQIKTGISDGITTEVMEGLKEGDRVVTAELTLTATAPSPPANPFSGGRRRF
;
A
#
# COMPACT_ATOMS: atom_id res chain seq x y z
N MET A 1 -20.07 20.17 12.15
CA MET A 1 -19.32 19.24 13.02
C MET A 1 -18.24 20.04 13.73
N GLN A 2 -18.06 19.87 15.03
CA GLN A 2 -17.01 20.57 15.78
C GLN A 2 -15.89 19.59 16.10
N THR A 3 -14.65 20.01 15.82
CA THR A 3 -13.46 19.22 16.13
C THR A 3 -12.95 19.61 17.51
N PHE A 4 -12.65 18.59 18.32
CA PHE A 4 -12.00 18.78 19.62
C PHE A 4 -10.63 18.14 19.56
N GLN A 5 -9.63 18.85 20.11
CA GLN A 5 -8.28 18.32 20.24
C GLN A 5 -8.08 17.77 21.64
N GLY A 6 -7.49 16.60 21.71
CA GLY A 6 -7.19 15.92 22.96
C GLY A 6 -5.92 15.09 22.86
N LYS A 7 -5.45 14.62 24.01
CA LYS A 7 -4.30 13.72 24.10
C LYS A 7 -4.76 12.39 24.68
N VAL A 8 -4.22 11.29 24.16
CA VAL A 8 -4.41 9.98 24.77
C VAL A 8 -3.68 9.98 26.11
N VAL A 9 -4.43 9.82 27.20
CA VAL A 9 -3.86 9.82 28.55
C VAL A 9 -3.62 8.41 29.07
N GLN A 10 -4.42 7.44 28.60
CA GLN A 10 -4.33 6.07 29.06
C GLN A 10 -4.85 5.10 28.01
N VAL A 11 -4.16 3.98 27.86
CA VAL A 11 -4.66 2.79 27.14
C VAL A 11 -4.86 1.70 28.19
N ARG A 12 -6.05 1.13 28.26
CA ARG A 12 -6.34 0.05 29.21
C ARG A 12 -5.82 -1.26 28.63
N ASN A 13 -4.93 -1.92 29.34
CA ASN A 13 -4.31 -3.17 28.87
C ASN A 13 -5.22 -4.40 28.97
N ALA A 14 -6.39 -4.30 29.62
CA ALA A 14 -7.38 -5.36 29.69
C ALA A 14 -8.31 -5.28 28.46
N PRO A 15 -8.18 -6.18 27.48
CA PRO A 15 -9.00 -6.11 26.27
C PRO A 15 -10.42 -6.65 26.51
N ILE A 16 -11.35 -6.18 25.68
CA ILE A 16 -12.70 -6.73 25.57
C ILE A 16 -12.78 -7.46 24.22
N THR A 17 -13.23 -8.71 24.23
CA THR A 17 -13.40 -9.51 23.02
C THR A 17 -14.89 -9.72 22.75
N VAL A 18 -15.39 -9.17 21.65
CA VAL A 18 -16.79 -9.35 21.19
C VAL A 18 -16.75 -9.84 19.75
N GLN A 19 -17.40 -10.96 19.46
CA GLN A 19 -17.43 -11.56 18.11
C GLN A 19 -16.03 -11.75 17.48
N ASN A 20 -15.06 -12.21 18.29
CA ASN A 20 -13.65 -12.37 17.89
C ASN A 20 -12.92 -11.06 17.52
N VAL A 21 -13.49 -9.90 17.84
CA VAL A 21 -12.83 -8.59 17.72
C VAL A 21 -12.27 -8.20 19.09
N VAL A 22 -10.94 -8.04 19.16
CA VAL A 22 -10.23 -7.61 20.37
C VAL A 22 -10.15 -6.08 20.36
N THR A 23 -10.70 -5.44 21.40
CA THR A 23 -10.74 -3.98 21.53
C THR A 23 -10.06 -3.56 22.83
N TYR A 24 -9.29 -2.47 22.78
CA TYR A 24 -8.64 -1.85 23.94
C TYR A 24 -9.26 -0.48 24.19
N ASP A 25 -9.76 -0.27 25.40
CA ASP A 25 -10.34 1.01 25.79
C ASP A 25 -9.22 2.06 25.92
N THR A 26 -9.39 3.18 25.22
CA THR A 26 -8.46 4.32 25.26
C THR A 26 -9.15 5.53 25.86
N VAL A 27 -8.55 6.11 26.89
CA VAL A 27 -9.03 7.34 27.54
C VAL A 27 -8.31 8.53 26.90
N ILE A 28 -9.10 9.47 26.40
CA ILE A 28 -8.61 10.69 25.75
C ILE A 28 -9.00 11.88 26.61
N GLY A 29 -7.99 12.63 27.07
CA GLY A 29 -8.19 13.90 27.76
C GLY A 29 -8.45 15.00 26.75
N VAL A 30 -9.61 15.65 26.84
CA VAL A 30 -10.04 16.75 25.96
C VAL A 30 -10.40 17.96 26.82
N SER A 31 -9.96 19.16 26.41
CA SER A 31 -10.39 20.41 27.05
C SER A 31 -11.79 20.79 26.56
N ASN A 32 -12.72 21.02 27.49
CA ASN A 32 -14.12 21.35 27.19
C ASN A 32 -14.57 22.64 27.90
N PRO A 33 -13.94 23.80 27.60
CA PRO A 33 -14.26 25.06 28.29
C PRO A 33 -15.70 25.51 28.04
N ASP A 34 -16.24 25.23 26.85
CA ASP A 34 -17.59 25.65 26.45
C ASP A 34 -18.71 24.67 26.88
N LEU A 35 -18.37 23.57 27.58
CA LEU A 35 -19.31 22.51 28.00
C LEU A 35 -20.16 21.91 26.86
N LYS A 36 -19.64 21.92 25.63
CA LYS A 36 -20.33 21.42 24.43
C LYS A 36 -20.30 19.89 24.33
N LEU A 37 -19.28 19.25 24.91
CA LEU A 37 -19.23 17.79 25.03
C LEU A 37 -19.98 17.32 26.29
N LYS A 38 -21.04 16.54 26.09
CA LYS A 38 -21.83 15.93 27.16
C LYS A 38 -21.50 14.43 27.29
N PRO A 39 -21.60 13.86 28.50
CA PRO A 39 -21.50 12.41 28.70
C PRO A 39 -22.50 11.65 27.83
N GLY A 40 -22.09 10.50 27.30
CA GLY A 40 -22.92 9.66 26.42
C GLY A 40 -22.96 10.10 24.95
N MET A 41 -22.28 11.18 24.56
CA MET A 41 -22.13 11.54 23.16
C MET A 41 -21.18 10.60 22.43
N THR A 42 -21.56 10.20 21.21
CA THR A 42 -20.69 9.46 20.30
C THR A 42 -19.80 10.42 19.52
N ALA A 43 -18.52 10.08 19.40
CA ALA A 43 -17.56 10.84 18.60
C ALA A 43 -16.79 9.91 17.66
N ASN A 44 -16.50 10.41 16.46
CA ASN A 44 -15.49 9.81 15.60
C ASN A 44 -14.13 10.38 16.02
N VAL A 45 -13.16 9.51 16.25
CA VAL A 45 -11.83 9.88 16.73
C VAL A 45 -10.80 9.54 15.67
N ALA A 46 -9.97 10.52 15.31
CA ALA A 46 -8.75 10.30 14.54
C ALA A 46 -7.55 10.43 15.47
N ILE A 47 -6.80 9.34 15.65
CA ILE A 47 -5.62 9.30 16.53
C ILE A 47 -4.38 9.38 15.65
N ILE A 48 -3.55 10.38 15.90
CA ILE A 48 -2.25 10.53 15.24
C ILE A 48 -1.24 9.67 16.02
N VAL A 49 -0.79 8.58 15.43
CA VAL A 49 0.15 7.62 16.07
C VAL A 49 1.62 7.96 15.81
N ALA A 50 1.91 8.62 14.69
CA ALA A 50 3.23 9.06 14.32
C ALA A 50 3.12 10.30 13.42
N HIS A 51 4.05 11.24 13.58
CA HIS A 51 4.13 12.44 12.78
C HIS A 51 5.60 12.77 12.50
N LYS A 52 5.91 13.16 11.27
CA LYS A 52 7.26 13.57 10.90
C LYS A 52 7.20 14.62 9.81
N ASP A 53 7.82 15.76 10.08
CA ASP A 53 7.92 16.89 9.18
C ASP A 53 9.09 16.75 8.21
N ASN A 54 9.00 17.40 7.05
CA ASN A 54 10.08 17.51 6.06
C ASN A 54 10.67 16.17 5.62
N VAL A 55 9.81 15.27 5.14
CA VAL A 55 10.20 13.93 4.64
C VAL A 55 9.95 13.79 3.15
N LEU A 56 10.80 13.02 2.47
CA LEU A 56 10.54 12.59 1.10
C LEU A 56 9.43 11.55 1.11
N GLN A 57 8.36 11.77 0.35
CA GLN A 57 7.22 10.86 0.29
C GLN A 57 7.00 10.36 -1.12
N ILE A 58 6.55 9.11 -1.23
CA ILE A 58 6.12 8.50 -2.50
C ILE A 58 4.71 7.94 -2.36
N LYS A 59 3.96 7.92 -3.46
CA LYS A 59 2.64 7.27 -3.49
C LYS A 59 2.80 5.76 -3.37
N ASN A 60 1.91 5.12 -2.61
CA ASN A 60 1.95 3.67 -2.40
C ASN A 60 1.80 2.85 -3.70
N ALA A 61 1.21 3.44 -4.75
CA ALA A 61 1.14 2.85 -6.08
C ALA A 61 2.54 2.56 -6.68
N ALA A 62 3.53 3.43 -6.43
CA ALA A 62 4.89 3.24 -6.92
C ALA A 62 5.58 2.00 -6.34
N LEU A 63 5.28 1.67 -5.08
CA LEU A 63 5.81 0.47 -4.40
C LEU A 63 5.23 -0.83 -4.98
N ARG A 64 4.10 -0.74 -5.71
CA ARG A 64 3.38 -1.89 -6.28
C ARG A 64 3.60 -2.03 -7.78
N TYR A 65 4.15 -1.00 -8.44
CA TYR A 65 4.37 -1.03 -9.87
C TYR A 65 5.38 -2.14 -10.24
N ARG A 66 5.03 -2.91 -11.27
CA ARG A 66 5.88 -3.93 -11.88
C ARG A 66 5.88 -3.69 -13.39
N PRO A 67 7.05 -3.39 -13.99
CA PRO A 67 7.13 -3.28 -15.44
C PRO A 67 6.83 -4.64 -16.09
N PRO A 68 6.18 -4.66 -17.27
CA PRO A 68 5.85 -5.90 -17.99
C PRO A 68 7.09 -6.71 -18.40
N ASP A 69 8.22 -6.02 -18.62
CA ASP A 69 9.52 -6.64 -18.94
C ASP A 69 10.33 -7.07 -17.72
N ALA A 70 9.77 -6.97 -16.50
CA ALA A 70 10.48 -7.37 -15.29
C ALA A 70 10.76 -8.88 -15.29
N THR A 71 12.04 -9.25 -15.31
CA THR A 71 12.42 -10.66 -15.28
C THR A 71 11.99 -11.31 -13.95
N PRO A 72 11.54 -12.58 -13.93
CA PRO A 72 11.07 -13.25 -12.71
C PRO A 72 12.08 -13.28 -11.55
N VAL A 73 13.37 -13.07 -11.85
CA VAL A 73 14.47 -13.02 -10.87
C VAL A 73 14.47 -11.71 -10.06
N GLU A 74 14.09 -10.57 -10.66
CA GLU A 74 13.92 -9.31 -9.93
C GLU A 74 12.68 -9.32 -9.03
N ILE A 75 11.62 -10.01 -9.45
CA ILE A 75 10.37 -10.16 -8.69
C ILE A 75 10.62 -11.02 -7.43
N ARG A 76 11.43 -12.09 -7.56
CA ARG A 76 11.74 -13.02 -6.45
C ARG A 76 12.59 -12.41 -5.33
N ARG A 77 13.42 -11.41 -5.61
CA ARG A 77 14.19 -10.69 -4.56
C ARG A 77 13.31 -9.79 -3.69
N THR A 78 12.14 -9.39 -4.20
CA THR A 78 11.10 -8.69 -3.42
C THR A 78 10.16 -9.63 -2.66
N SER A 79 10.27 -10.94 -2.85
CA SER A 79 9.47 -11.94 -2.15
C SER A 79 10.41 -12.99 -1.56
N THR A 80 11.13 -12.65 -0.49
CA THR A 80 11.76 -13.66 0.36
C THR A 80 10.70 -14.36 1.22
N SER A 81 9.64 -14.85 0.57
CA SER A 81 8.79 -15.91 1.07
C SER A 81 9.44 -17.20 0.61
N ARG A 82 10.15 -17.86 1.53
CA ARG A 82 10.70 -19.21 1.32
C ARG A 82 9.59 -20.13 0.76
N PRO A 83 9.85 -20.96 -0.27
CA PRO A 83 8.88 -21.97 -0.68
C PRO A 83 8.88 -23.09 0.37
N GLY A 84 7.93 -23.02 1.30
CA GLY A 84 7.78 -23.99 2.38
C GLY A 84 6.31 -24.32 2.63
N ARG A 85 5.87 -25.41 2.01
CA ARG A 85 4.80 -26.35 2.44
C ARG A 85 3.36 -25.79 2.62
N PRO A 86 2.33 -26.42 2.03
CA PRO A 86 0.94 -26.04 2.29
C PRO A 86 0.55 -26.55 3.69
N GLY A 87 0.40 -25.63 4.64
CA GLY A 87 -0.03 -25.90 6.01
C GLY A 87 -0.47 -24.60 6.67
N GLY A 88 -1.70 -24.59 7.17
CA GLY A 88 -2.41 -23.39 7.64
C GLY A 88 -1.68 -22.56 8.69
N GLY A 89 -1.90 -21.25 8.63
CA GLY A 89 -1.37 -20.30 9.60
C GLY A 89 -1.77 -18.88 9.23
N ARG A 90 -2.84 -18.40 9.85
CA ARG A 90 -3.30 -17.02 9.84
C ARG A 90 -2.16 -16.11 10.31
N SER A 91 -1.58 -15.28 9.45
CA SER A 91 -0.58 -14.28 9.83
C SER A 91 -1.03 -12.89 9.39
N GLY A 92 -1.95 -12.32 10.17
CA GLY A 92 -1.96 -10.88 10.39
C GLY A 92 -0.96 -10.59 11.51
N ALA A 93 0.19 -10.00 11.17
CA ALA A 93 1.12 -9.40 12.12
C ALA A 93 2.02 -8.42 11.34
N GLY A 94 2.02 -7.16 11.76
CA GLY A 94 2.66 -6.04 11.08
C GLY A 94 4.14 -6.27 10.75
N GLN A 95 4.47 -6.14 9.47
CA GLN A 95 5.76 -5.62 9.02
C GLN A 95 5.58 -4.13 8.71
N GLU A 96 5.30 -3.35 9.75
CA GLU A 96 5.40 -1.90 9.70
C GLU A 96 6.71 -1.48 10.37
N GLY A 97 7.58 -0.89 9.57
CA GLY A 97 8.84 -0.31 10.04
C GLY A 97 10.06 -0.91 9.34
N ARG A 98 10.54 -0.24 8.29
CA ARG A 98 11.83 -0.51 7.59
C ARG A 98 11.83 -1.79 6.75
N ALA A 99 10.99 -1.82 5.73
CA ALA A 99 11.16 -2.76 4.63
C ALA A 99 12.04 -2.11 3.56
N GLU A 100 13.12 -2.79 3.17
CA GLU A 100 13.77 -2.49 1.89
C GLU A 100 12.78 -2.81 0.77
N ARG A 101 12.45 -1.82 -0.06
CA ARG A 101 11.51 -1.96 -1.17
C ARG A 101 12.16 -1.51 -2.46
N THR A 102 11.75 -2.11 -3.57
CA THR A 102 12.20 -1.67 -4.90
C THR A 102 11.16 -0.75 -5.51
N VAL A 103 11.60 0.41 -5.97
CA VAL A 103 10.81 1.35 -6.77
C VAL A 103 11.46 1.54 -8.12
N TYR A 104 10.65 1.98 -9.08
CA TYR A 104 11.07 2.15 -10.46
C TYR A 104 11.13 3.64 -10.79
N VAL A 105 12.33 4.15 -11.04
CA VAL A 105 12.59 5.55 -11.37
C VAL A 105 12.70 5.71 -12.87
N LEU A 106 12.04 6.72 -13.44
CA LEU A 106 12.10 7.05 -14.86
C LEU A 106 12.86 8.37 -15.06
N PRO A 107 14.15 8.33 -15.44
CA PRO A 107 14.92 9.54 -15.75
C PRO A 107 14.30 10.32 -16.92
N THR A 108 14.44 11.65 -16.89
CA THR A 108 13.97 12.52 -17.99
C THR A 108 14.63 12.11 -19.31
N GLY A 109 13.82 11.72 -20.30
CA GLY A 109 14.30 11.30 -21.63
C GLY A 109 14.57 9.79 -21.78
N ALA A 110 14.44 9.01 -20.71
CA ALA A 110 14.54 7.55 -20.79
C ALA A 110 13.17 6.92 -21.06
N SER A 111 13.13 5.88 -21.91
CA SER A 111 11.91 5.12 -22.18
C SER A 111 11.69 3.95 -21.22
N ARG A 112 12.70 3.58 -20.41
CA ARG A 112 12.64 2.43 -19.51
C ARG A 112 12.88 2.84 -18.05
N PRO A 113 12.04 2.38 -17.11
CA PRO A 113 12.27 2.60 -15.70
C PRO A 113 13.46 1.78 -15.17
N ARG A 114 14.23 2.37 -14.26
CA ARG A 114 15.33 1.72 -13.55
C ARG A 114 14.88 1.28 -12.16
N PRO A 115 15.15 0.03 -11.74
CA PRO A 115 14.90 -0.40 -10.38
C PRO A 115 15.90 0.27 -9.41
N VAL A 116 15.37 0.83 -8.33
CA VAL A 116 16.10 1.48 -7.24
C VAL A 116 15.61 0.91 -5.93
N GLN A 117 16.53 0.40 -5.11
CA GLN A 117 16.21 -0.04 -3.76
C GLN A 117 16.10 1.17 -2.84
N ILE A 118 15.03 1.21 -2.06
CA ILE A 118 14.75 2.27 -1.10
C ILE A 118 14.43 1.69 0.26
N LYS A 119 14.69 2.50 1.28
CA LYS A 119 14.31 2.20 2.65
C LYS A 119 13.11 3.04 3.03
N THR A 120 12.03 2.40 3.43
CA THR A 120 10.78 3.09 3.76
C THR A 120 10.57 3.29 5.26
N GLY A 121 9.99 4.42 5.63
CA GLY A 121 9.63 4.80 7.00
C GLY A 121 8.13 4.65 7.28
N ILE A 122 7.56 5.69 7.89
CA ILE A 122 6.14 5.75 8.26
C ILE A 122 5.27 5.81 6.99
N SER A 123 4.10 5.17 7.03
CA SER A 123 3.09 5.22 5.95
C SER A 123 1.75 5.67 6.54
N ASP A 124 1.07 6.58 5.85
CA ASP A 124 -0.28 7.04 6.21
C ASP A 124 -1.40 6.23 5.50
N GLY A 125 -1.01 5.23 4.71
CA GLY A 125 -1.89 4.37 3.92
C GLY A 125 -2.06 4.81 2.46
N ILE A 126 -1.80 6.09 2.15
CA ILE A 126 -1.84 6.64 0.78
C ILE A 126 -0.41 6.86 0.25
N THR A 127 0.45 7.39 1.11
CA THR A 127 1.84 7.69 0.88
C THR A 127 2.74 6.99 1.90
N THR A 128 4.00 6.81 1.53
CA THR A 128 5.03 6.23 2.39
C THR A 128 6.25 7.14 2.38
N GLU A 129 6.81 7.37 3.57
CA GLU A 129 8.09 8.03 3.76
C GLU A 129 9.23 7.22 3.15
N VAL A 130 10.13 7.90 2.44
CA VAL A 130 11.39 7.36 1.94
C VAL A 130 12.54 7.94 2.75
N MET A 131 13.31 7.06 3.39
CA MET A 131 14.47 7.44 4.20
C MET A 131 15.75 7.45 3.38
N GLU A 132 15.92 6.49 2.48
CA GLU A 132 17.14 6.29 1.69
C GLU A 132 16.80 5.77 0.29
N GLY A 133 17.69 6.04 -0.68
CA GLY A 133 17.63 5.48 -2.04
C GLY A 133 17.00 6.39 -3.11
N LEU A 134 16.33 7.48 -2.73
CA LEU A 134 15.80 8.48 -3.66
C LEU A 134 16.23 9.90 -3.28
N LYS A 135 16.22 10.78 -4.28
CA LYS A 135 16.42 12.22 -4.10
C LYS A 135 15.16 13.00 -4.47
N GLU A 136 15.08 14.21 -3.94
CA GLU A 136 14.05 15.15 -4.36
C GLU A 136 14.18 15.43 -5.86
N GLY A 137 13.05 15.38 -6.57
CA GLY A 137 12.98 15.56 -8.03
C GLY A 137 13.05 14.26 -8.85
N ASP A 138 13.36 13.11 -8.25
CA ASP A 138 13.32 11.83 -8.93
C ASP A 138 11.88 11.46 -9.33
N ARG A 139 11.67 11.13 -10.61
CA ARG A 139 10.35 10.73 -11.12
C ARG A 139 10.16 9.22 -10.92
N VAL A 140 9.21 8.85 -10.07
CA VAL A 140 8.89 7.45 -9.79
C VAL A 140 7.65 7.02 -10.55
N VAL A 141 7.68 5.83 -11.14
CA VAL A 141 6.55 5.26 -11.89
C VAL A 141 5.52 4.71 -10.92
N THR A 142 4.28 5.20 -11.01
CA THR A 142 3.15 4.74 -10.19
C THR A 142 2.21 3.78 -10.92
N ALA A 143 2.13 3.89 -12.25
CA ALA A 143 1.31 3.05 -13.11
C ALA A 143 1.81 3.18 -14.55
N GLU A 144 1.62 2.14 -15.33
CA GLU A 144 1.79 2.15 -16.78
C GLU A 144 0.46 1.73 -17.40
N LEU A 145 -0.11 2.59 -18.24
CA LEU A 145 -1.37 2.31 -18.92
C LEU A 145 -1.05 1.56 -20.21
N THR A 146 -1.05 0.23 -20.15
CA THR A 146 -1.01 -0.58 -21.37
C THR A 146 -2.37 -0.46 -22.04
N LEU A 147 -2.48 0.38 -23.08
CA LEU A 147 -3.59 0.32 -24.01
C LEU A 147 -3.43 -0.96 -24.84
N THR A 148 -3.94 -2.07 -24.33
CA THR A 148 -4.10 -3.28 -25.13
C THR A 148 -5.20 -2.98 -26.15
N ALA A 149 -4.81 -2.51 -27.33
CA ALA A 149 -5.68 -2.59 -28.49
C ALA A 149 -5.88 -4.08 -28.79
N THR A 150 -6.97 -4.65 -28.27
CA THR A 150 -7.46 -5.96 -28.71
C THR A 150 -7.81 -5.81 -30.18
N ALA A 151 -6.87 -6.14 -31.07
CA ALA A 151 -7.18 -6.33 -32.47
C ALA A 151 -8.22 -7.46 -32.55
N PRO A 152 -9.38 -7.26 -33.21
CA PRO A 152 -10.33 -8.33 -33.40
C PRO A 152 -9.66 -9.43 -34.22
N SER A 153 -9.55 -10.63 -33.62
CA SER A 153 -9.13 -11.83 -34.35
C SER A 153 -10.08 -12.04 -35.54
N PRO A 154 -9.57 -12.25 -36.77
CA PRO A 154 -10.44 -12.60 -37.89
C PRO A 154 -11.19 -13.90 -37.56
N PRO A 155 -12.49 -14.02 -37.86
CA PRO A 155 -13.21 -15.28 -37.67
C PRO A 155 -12.56 -16.35 -38.56
N ALA A 156 -11.97 -17.37 -37.94
CA ALA A 156 -11.49 -18.54 -38.65
C ALA A 156 -12.70 -19.34 -39.14
N ASN A 157 -12.99 -19.28 -40.45
CA ASN A 157 -14.06 -20.07 -41.06
C ASN A 157 -13.63 -21.55 -41.22
N PRO A 158 -14.26 -22.49 -40.49
CA PRO A 158 -13.84 -23.90 -40.48
C PRO A 158 -14.34 -24.70 -41.69
N PHE A 159 -14.94 -24.06 -42.70
CA PHE A 159 -15.57 -24.72 -43.85
C PHE A 159 -14.79 -24.63 -45.16
N SER A 160 -13.53 -24.16 -45.14
CA SER A 160 -12.66 -24.13 -46.33
C SER A 160 -11.77 -25.37 -46.41
N GLY A 161 -12.35 -26.55 -46.59
CA GLY A 161 -11.55 -27.77 -46.79
C GLY A 161 -12.37 -28.96 -47.28
N GLY A 162 -12.31 -29.23 -48.58
CA GLY A 162 -12.68 -30.54 -49.13
C GLY A 162 -13.54 -30.53 -50.40
N ARG A 163 -12.95 -30.13 -51.54
CA ARG A 163 -13.48 -30.50 -52.87
C ARG A 163 -13.43 -32.03 -53.01
N ARG A 164 -14.57 -32.72 -52.95
CA ARG A 164 -14.69 -34.11 -53.41
C ARG A 164 -14.53 -34.11 -54.94
N ARG A 165 -13.49 -34.78 -55.43
CA ARG A 165 -13.35 -35.14 -56.85
C ARG A 165 -14.37 -36.26 -57.17
N PHE A 166 -14.92 -36.17 -58.37
CA PHE A 166 -15.85 -37.11 -59.00
C PHE A 166 -15.30 -38.53 -59.06
#